data_AF-A0A520IBW4-F1
#
_entry.id   AF-A0A520IBW4-F1
#
_cell.length_a   1.000
_cell.length_b   1.000
_cell.length_c   1.000
_cell.angle_alpha   90.00
_cell.angle_beta   90.00
_cell.angle_gamma   90.00
#
_symmetry.space_group_name_H-M   'P 1'
#
loop_
_entity.id
_entity.type
_entity.pdbx_description
1 polymer ?
#
loop_
_entity_poly.entity_id
_entity_poly.type
_entity_poly.pdbx_seq_one_letter_code
_entity_poly.pdbx_strand_id
1 'polypeptide(L)'
;VTVNTSLGDAALPVSLLTGSAASPSDVFTVTQPVNSSGGKLRGFEVNVQQPFTFLPGFLRDFGVLANYTYVKSDIKYLLSATSTATVTQPLVGLSRHAANATLYYETKRFSIRGSLAYRDKYLTAVPGTEGNSYNGTNSTTNVDAQISYNVTDALKLSLEMINLTDQFNDQYVDATNRLNVLTHSGRQFIAGARYAF
;
A
#
# COMPACT_ATOMS: atom_id res chain seq x y z
N VAL A 1 -16.69 -15.99 -12.25
CA VAL A 1 -18.05 -16.47 -12.61
C VAL A 1 -18.06 -17.99 -12.57
N THR A 2 -19.12 -18.57 -12.02
CA THR A 2 -19.32 -20.02 -11.90
C THR A 2 -20.50 -20.43 -12.76
N VAL A 3 -20.29 -21.41 -13.63
CA VAL A 3 -21.30 -21.94 -14.55
C VAL A 3 -21.29 -23.46 -14.49
N ASN A 4 -22.49 -24.06 -14.58
CA ASN A 4 -22.63 -25.50 -14.75
C ASN A 4 -22.67 -25.79 -16.24
N THR A 5 -21.66 -26.48 -16.76
CA THR A 5 -21.49 -26.70 -18.19
C THR A 5 -20.71 -27.99 -18.46
N SER A 6 -20.81 -28.52 -19.68
CA SER A 6 -20.00 -29.66 -20.09
C SER A 6 -18.54 -29.24 -20.34
N LEU A 7 -17.58 -30.17 -20.33
CA LEU A 7 -16.18 -29.82 -20.63
C LEU A 7 -16.01 -29.26 -22.05
N GLY A 8 -16.78 -29.81 -23.00
CA GLY A 8 -16.77 -29.36 -24.40
C GLY A 8 -17.27 -27.93 -24.55
N ASP A 9 -18.36 -27.58 -23.85
CA ASP A 9 -18.95 -26.24 -23.89
C ASP A 9 -18.13 -25.20 -23.10
N ALA A 10 -17.38 -25.65 -22.09
CA ALA A 10 -16.44 -24.83 -21.34
C ALA A 10 -15.17 -24.46 -22.12
N ALA A 11 -15.00 -24.97 -23.35
CA ALA A 11 -13.75 -24.91 -24.13
C ALA A 11 -12.53 -25.44 -23.36
N LEU A 12 -12.75 -26.40 -22.45
CA LEU A 12 -11.70 -27.06 -21.68
C LEU A 12 -11.26 -28.35 -22.39
N PRO A 13 -9.95 -28.68 -22.36
CA PRO A 13 -9.46 -29.84 -23.08
C PRO A 13 -9.96 -31.16 -22.45
N VAL A 14 -10.51 -32.05 -23.29
CA VAL A 14 -11.00 -33.38 -22.86
C VAL A 14 -9.91 -34.27 -22.25
N SER A 15 -8.63 -33.96 -22.49
CA SER A 15 -7.50 -34.63 -21.85
C SER A 15 -7.47 -34.44 -20.33
N LEU A 16 -8.19 -33.45 -19.78
CA LEU A 16 -8.37 -33.32 -18.33
C LEU A 16 -9.16 -34.49 -17.73
N LEU A 17 -9.87 -35.27 -18.54
CA LEU A 17 -10.64 -36.44 -18.12
C LEU A 17 -9.85 -37.75 -18.20
N THR A 18 -8.63 -37.73 -18.73
CA THR A 18 -7.80 -38.93 -18.88
C THR A 18 -7.54 -39.58 -17.52
N GLY A 19 -7.96 -40.84 -17.37
CA GLY A 19 -7.83 -41.60 -16.11
C GLY A 19 -9.00 -41.39 -15.12
N SER A 20 -10.02 -40.63 -15.49
CA SER A 20 -11.27 -40.48 -14.71
C SER A 20 -12.40 -41.34 -15.29
N ALA A 21 -13.45 -41.56 -14.50
CA ALA A 21 -14.69 -42.21 -14.95
C ALA A 21 -15.69 -41.22 -15.61
N ALA A 22 -15.33 -39.94 -15.72
CA ALA A 22 -16.22 -38.88 -16.19
C ALA A 22 -16.20 -38.76 -17.72
N SER A 23 -17.37 -38.46 -18.30
CA SER A 23 -17.60 -38.26 -19.73
C SER A 23 -17.48 -36.76 -20.09
N PRO A 24 -17.06 -36.41 -21.33
CA PRO A 24 -17.11 -35.03 -21.82
C PRO A 24 -18.49 -34.36 -21.75
N SER A 25 -19.57 -35.16 -21.75
CA SER A 25 -20.96 -34.70 -21.63
C SER A 25 -21.43 -34.48 -20.19
N ASP A 26 -20.64 -34.89 -19.20
CA ASP A 26 -21.03 -34.70 -17.80
C ASP A 26 -21.05 -33.22 -17.47
N VAL A 27 -21.91 -32.82 -16.53
CA VAL A 27 -22.03 -31.43 -16.10
C VAL A 27 -21.01 -31.16 -15.01
N PHE A 28 -20.15 -30.19 -15.25
CA PHE A 28 -19.13 -29.73 -14.30
C PHE A 28 -19.43 -28.31 -13.83
N THR A 29 -19.13 -28.04 -12.57
CA THR A 29 -19.11 -26.68 -12.03
C THR A 29 -17.78 -26.03 -12.40
N VAL A 30 -17.78 -25.21 -13.45
CA VAL A 30 -16.59 -24.50 -13.92
C VAL A 30 -16.59 -23.09 -13.33
N THR A 31 -15.49 -22.72 -12.66
CA THR A 31 -15.28 -21.37 -12.16
C THR A 31 -14.11 -20.73 -12.89
N GLN A 32 -14.35 -19.56 -13.46
CA GLN A 32 -13.35 -18.80 -14.22
C GLN A 32 -13.30 -17.33 -13.77
N PRO A 33 -12.13 -16.69 -13.79
CA PRO A 33 -12.02 -15.26 -13.54
C PRO A 33 -12.70 -14.49 -14.67
N VAL A 34 -13.43 -13.43 -14.32
CA VAL A 34 -13.94 -12.46 -15.29
C VAL A 34 -13.64 -11.07 -14.78
N ASN A 35 -13.34 -10.15 -15.71
CA ASN A 35 -13.16 -8.75 -15.35
C ASN A 35 -14.52 -8.11 -15.10
N SER A 36 -14.60 -7.29 -14.06
CA SER A 36 -15.74 -6.39 -13.92
C SER A 36 -15.66 -5.28 -14.98
N SER A 37 -16.72 -4.48 -15.08
CA SER A 37 -16.72 -3.28 -15.93
C SER A 37 -15.74 -2.18 -15.46
N GLY A 38 -15.03 -2.40 -14.35
CA GLY A 38 -14.06 -1.46 -13.80
C GLY A 38 -14.71 -0.17 -13.31
N GLY A 39 -14.02 0.94 -13.51
CA GLY A 39 -14.53 2.23 -13.10
C GLY A 39 -13.55 3.38 -13.34
N LYS A 40 -13.92 4.57 -12.87
CA LYS A 40 -13.14 5.79 -13.10
C LYS A 40 -12.16 6.01 -11.96
N LEU A 41 -10.98 6.53 -12.30
CA LEU A 41 -9.97 7.00 -11.36
C LEU A 41 -9.54 8.40 -11.80
N ARG A 42 -9.52 9.34 -10.86
CA ARG A 42 -9.11 10.72 -11.12
C ARG A 42 -8.46 11.31 -9.88
N GLY A 43 -7.50 12.19 -10.09
CA GLY A 43 -6.69 12.71 -9.02
C GLY A 43 -5.72 13.77 -9.49
N PHE A 44 -4.92 14.25 -8.56
CA PHE A 44 -3.77 15.09 -8.85
C PHE A 44 -2.64 14.72 -7.89
N GLU A 45 -1.43 15.03 -8.32
CA GLU A 45 -0.22 14.82 -7.55
C GLU A 45 0.61 16.09 -7.56
N VAL A 46 1.21 16.39 -6.42
CA VAL A 46 2.12 17.51 -6.23
C VAL A 46 3.42 16.97 -5.66
N ASN A 47 4.54 17.40 -6.22
CA ASN A 47 5.87 17.08 -5.73
C ASN A 47 6.67 18.37 -5.59
N VAL A 48 7.34 18.54 -4.46
CA VAL A 48 8.16 19.69 -4.12
C VAL A 48 9.50 19.20 -3.62
N GLN A 49 10.58 19.74 -4.20
CA GLN A 49 11.92 19.62 -3.69
C GLN A 49 12.53 21.01 -3.69
N GLN A 50 12.81 21.54 -2.50
CA GLN A 50 13.33 22.89 -2.34
C GLN A 50 14.50 22.88 -1.36
N PRO A 51 15.76 22.96 -1.84
CA PRO A 51 16.87 23.34 -0.99
C PRO A 51 16.74 24.82 -0.62
N PHE A 52 17.06 25.19 0.61
CA PHE A 52 16.93 26.57 1.10
C PHE A 52 18.22 27.39 0.93
N THR A 53 19.03 27.08 -0.08
CA THR A 53 20.33 27.73 -0.35
C THR A 53 20.26 29.24 -0.54
N PHE A 54 19.06 29.78 -0.79
CA PHE A 54 18.75 31.20 -0.90
C PHE A 54 18.65 31.92 0.47
N LEU A 55 18.51 31.19 1.57
CA LEU A 55 18.48 31.75 2.92
C LEU A 55 19.92 32.02 3.43
N PRO A 56 20.11 33.00 4.32
CA PRO A 56 21.42 33.30 4.89
C PRO A 56 21.80 32.37 6.05
N GLY A 57 23.09 32.32 6.37
CA GLY A 57 23.61 31.60 7.54
C GLY A 57 23.39 30.09 7.46
N PHE A 58 23.14 29.46 8.60
CA PHE A 58 22.92 28.01 8.69
C PHE A 58 21.62 27.55 8.03
N LEU A 59 20.65 28.46 7.81
CA LEU A 59 19.38 28.12 7.16
C LEU A 59 19.56 27.66 5.70
N ARG A 60 20.69 28.02 5.08
CA ARG A 60 21.03 27.64 3.71
C ARG A 60 21.22 26.14 3.49
N ASP A 61 21.56 25.43 4.57
CA ASP A 61 21.88 24.01 4.58
C ASP A 61 20.63 23.14 4.84
N PHE A 62 19.49 23.79 5.08
CA PHE A 62 18.20 23.10 5.13
C PHE A 62 17.62 22.87 3.73
N GLY A 63 16.71 21.92 3.65
CA GLY A 63 15.77 21.82 2.54
C GLY A 63 14.59 20.95 2.88
N VAL A 64 13.59 20.98 2.00
CA VAL A 64 12.37 20.19 2.15
C VAL A 64 12.15 19.34 0.90
N LEU A 65 11.70 18.11 1.14
CA LEU A 65 11.09 17.23 0.14
C LEU A 65 9.66 17.00 0.56
N ALA A 66 8.70 17.17 -0.34
CA ALA A 66 7.31 16.86 -0.04
C ALA A 66 6.62 16.30 -1.27
N ASN A 67 5.71 15.36 -1.07
CA ASN A 67 4.77 14.95 -2.08
C ASN A 67 3.39 14.74 -1.47
N TYR A 68 2.38 14.96 -2.29
CA TYR A 68 1.00 14.76 -1.93
C TYR A 68 0.24 14.23 -3.14
N THR A 69 -0.51 13.16 -2.92
CA THR A 69 -1.35 12.51 -3.93
C THR A 69 -2.78 12.49 -3.41
N TYR A 70 -3.70 13.02 -4.23
CA TYR A 70 -5.14 12.86 -4.06
C TYR A 70 -5.67 12.00 -5.19
N VAL A 71 -6.34 10.89 -4.86
CA VAL A 71 -7.01 10.06 -5.87
C VAL A 71 -8.40 9.65 -5.40
N LYS A 72 -9.39 9.87 -6.26
CA LYS A 72 -10.73 9.31 -6.13
C LYS A 72 -10.94 8.23 -7.18
N SER A 73 -11.37 7.06 -6.74
CA SER A 73 -11.78 5.96 -7.59
C SER A 73 -13.19 5.49 -7.24
N ASP A 74 -13.92 5.08 -8.27
CA ASP A 74 -15.27 4.52 -8.17
C ASP A 74 -15.31 3.27 -9.08
N ILE A 75 -15.06 2.09 -8.52
CA ILE A 75 -14.92 0.81 -9.23
C ILE A 75 -16.11 -0.09 -8.97
N LYS A 76 -16.69 -0.68 -10.03
CA LYS A 76 -17.73 -1.70 -9.92
C LYS A 76 -17.10 -3.07 -9.67
N TYR A 77 -17.40 -3.68 -8.52
CA TYR A 77 -16.97 -5.02 -8.13
C TYR A 77 -18.13 -6.00 -8.24
N LEU A 78 -17.85 -7.23 -8.71
CA LEU A 78 -18.80 -8.34 -8.65
C LEU A 78 -18.84 -8.89 -7.22
N LEU A 79 -20.04 -9.12 -6.68
CA LEU A 79 -20.21 -9.59 -5.30
C LEU A 79 -20.16 -11.12 -5.15
N SER A 80 -20.34 -11.87 -6.24
CA SER A 80 -20.29 -13.33 -6.23
C SER A 80 -19.91 -13.86 -7.61
N ALA A 81 -19.36 -15.07 -7.65
CA ALA A 81 -19.13 -15.79 -8.91
C ALA A 81 -20.45 -16.26 -9.57
N THR A 82 -21.53 -16.41 -8.80
CA THR A 82 -22.81 -16.93 -9.30
C THR A 82 -23.86 -15.84 -9.58
N SER A 83 -23.52 -14.57 -9.35
CA SER A 83 -24.44 -13.44 -9.49
C SER A 83 -23.82 -12.32 -10.31
N THR A 84 -24.65 -11.58 -11.03
CA THR A 84 -24.28 -10.34 -11.73
C THR A 84 -24.38 -9.11 -10.82
N ALA A 85 -24.72 -9.30 -9.54
CA ALA A 85 -24.81 -8.21 -8.58
C ALA A 85 -23.45 -7.53 -8.40
N THR A 86 -23.46 -6.19 -8.44
CA THR A 86 -22.26 -5.37 -8.28
C THR A 86 -22.39 -4.36 -7.15
N VAL A 87 -21.28 -4.02 -6.52
CA VAL A 87 -21.16 -2.86 -5.62
C VAL A 87 -20.15 -1.88 -6.20
N THR A 88 -20.35 -0.58 -5.98
CA THR A 88 -19.34 0.43 -6.31
C THR A 88 -18.55 0.79 -5.05
N GLN A 89 -17.23 0.62 -5.10
CA GLN A 89 -16.32 0.93 -4.00
C GLN A 89 -15.05 1.61 -4.54
N PRO A 90 -14.28 2.30 -3.67
CA PRO A 90 -12.92 2.71 -4.00
C PRO A 90 -12.09 1.50 -4.48
N LEU A 91 -11.18 1.76 -5.40
CA LEU A 91 -10.22 0.78 -5.87
C LEU A 91 -9.44 0.19 -4.68
N VAL A 92 -9.43 -1.14 -4.60
CA VAL A 92 -8.64 -1.90 -3.62
C VAL A 92 -7.16 -1.50 -3.72
N GLY A 93 -6.51 -1.29 -2.57
CA GLY A 93 -5.12 -0.86 -2.42
C GLY A 93 -4.92 0.65 -2.55
N LEU A 94 -5.94 1.43 -2.90
CA LEU A 94 -5.81 2.86 -3.16
C LEU A 94 -6.31 3.71 -1.98
N SER A 95 -5.39 4.37 -1.31
CA SER A 95 -5.73 5.42 -0.35
C SER A 95 -6.14 6.69 -1.08
N ARG A 96 -7.16 7.39 -0.56
CA ARG A 96 -7.64 8.63 -1.16
C ARG A 96 -6.63 9.76 -1.06
N HIS A 97 -5.96 9.83 0.08
CA HIS A 97 -4.92 10.81 0.38
C HIS A 97 -3.64 10.07 0.80
N ALA A 98 -2.51 10.46 0.23
CA ALA A 98 -1.19 10.05 0.67
C ALA A 98 -0.26 11.26 0.65
N ALA A 99 0.58 11.40 1.66
CA ALA A 99 1.51 12.52 1.77
C ALA A 99 2.82 12.03 2.35
N ASN A 100 3.94 12.54 1.84
CA ASN A 100 5.25 12.38 2.47
C ASN A 100 5.92 13.73 2.58
N ALA A 101 6.59 14.00 3.68
CA ALA A 101 7.35 15.22 3.89
C ALA A 101 8.65 14.91 4.62
N THR A 102 9.77 15.45 4.14
CA THR A 102 11.08 15.35 4.78
C THR A 102 11.66 16.73 4.92
N LEU A 103 11.97 17.13 6.14
CA LEU A 103 12.85 18.27 6.41
C LEU A 103 14.25 17.72 6.66
N TYR A 104 15.23 18.28 5.97
CA TYR A 104 16.63 17.90 6.17
C TYR A 104 17.50 19.11 6.41
N TYR A 105 18.61 18.89 7.11
CA TYR A 105 19.74 19.80 7.24
C TYR A 105 21.01 19.02 6.93
N GLU A 106 21.80 19.49 5.99
CA GLU A 106 22.93 18.75 5.43
C GLU A 106 24.16 19.67 5.30
N THR A 107 25.26 19.27 5.91
CA THR A 107 26.57 19.93 5.79
C THR A 107 27.62 18.88 5.45
N LYS A 108 28.87 19.31 5.20
CA LYS A 108 29.99 18.37 4.96
C LYS A 108 30.24 17.39 6.12
N ARG A 109 29.93 17.77 7.37
CA ARG A 109 30.20 16.95 8.56
C ARG A 109 28.97 16.34 9.21
N PHE A 110 27.81 16.96 9.04
CA PHE A 110 26.61 16.60 9.79
C PHE A 110 25.40 16.59 8.86
N SER A 111 24.56 15.57 9.01
CA SER A 111 23.28 15.43 8.34
C SER A 111 22.22 15.02 9.34
N ILE A 112 21.07 15.69 9.31
CA ILE A 112 19.86 15.27 10.01
C ILE A 112 18.66 15.33 9.07
N ARG A 113 17.79 14.32 9.16
CA ARG A 113 16.57 14.21 8.37
C ARG A 113 15.44 13.80 9.30
N GLY A 114 14.31 14.48 9.20
CA GLY A 114 13.04 14.08 9.82
C GLY A 114 12.02 13.89 8.72
N SER A 115 11.38 12.73 8.68
CA SER A 115 10.44 12.33 7.64
C SER A 115 9.09 11.97 8.25
N LEU A 116 8.02 12.35 7.57
CA LEU A 116 6.65 11.98 7.85
C LEU A 116 6.07 11.28 6.63
N ALA A 117 5.42 10.15 6.84
CA ALA A 117 4.66 9.42 5.83
C ALA A 117 3.23 9.23 6.32
N TYR A 118 2.26 9.81 5.62
CA TYR A 118 0.85 9.68 5.88
C TYR A 118 0.17 8.93 4.75
N ARG A 119 -0.73 8.01 5.11
CA ARG A 119 -1.60 7.31 4.17
C ARG A 119 -2.97 7.16 4.79
N ASP A 120 -3.99 7.63 4.07
CA ASP A 120 -5.39 7.45 4.46
C ASP A 120 -5.79 5.96 4.39
N LYS A 121 -6.91 5.60 5.02
CA LYS A 121 -7.45 4.25 4.97
C LYS A 121 -7.74 3.80 3.54
N TYR A 122 -7.66 2.50 3.30
CA TYR A 122 -7.91 1.90 1.99
C TYR A 122 -8.53 0.51 2.12
N LEU A 123 -9.22 0.08 1.06
CA LEU A 123 -9.79 -1.28 1.00
C LEU A 123 -8.73 -2.28 0.57
N THR A 124 -8.73 -3.47 1.16
CA THR A 124 -7.86 -4.59 0.80
C THR A 124 -8.61 -5.70 0.06
N ALA A 125 -9.94 -5.77 0.19
CA ALA A 125 -10.77 -6.71 -0.56
C ALA A 125 -12.21 -6.19 -0.73
N VAL A 126 -12.79 -6.43 -1.91
CA VAL A 126 -14.22 -6.23 -2.22
C VAL A 126 -14.70 -7.35 -3.15
N PRO A 127 -15.69 -8.18 -2.76
CA PRO A 127 -16.26 -8.26 -1.41
C PRO A 127 -15.21 -8.70 -0.38
N GLY A 128 -15.54 -8.56 0.90
CA GLY A 128 -14.68 -9.00 1.98
C GLY A 128 -14.64 -10.53 2.13
N THR A 129 -13.71 -11.01 2.95
CA THR A 129 -13.62 -12.44 3.33
C THR A 129 -14.70 -12.80 4.35
N GLU A 130 -14.98 -14.10 4.57
CA GLU A 130 -15.87 -14.56 5.65
C GLU A 130 -17.27 -13.90 5.68
N GLY A 131 -17.81 -13.58 4.50
CA GLY A 131 -19.14 -12.95 4.36
C GLY A 131 -19.18 -11.45 4.68
N ASN A 132 -18.03 -10.81 4.91
CA ASN A 132 -17.95 -9.36 5.11
C ASN A 132 -18.14 -8.62 3.77
N SER A 133 -18.66 -7.40 3.85
CA SER A 133 -18.87 -6.52 2.70
C SER A 133 -17.56 -6.04 2.06
N TYR A 134 -16.53 -5.80 2.87
CA TYR A 134 -15.17 -5.48 2.44
C TYR A 134 -14.17 -5.64 3.60
N ASN A 135 -12.88 -5.73 3.23
CA ASN A 135 -11.76 -5.63 4.16
C ASN A 135 -11.02 -4.31 3.87
N GLY A 136 -10.32 -3.76 4.87
CA GLY A 136 -9.48 -2.59 4.70
C GLY A 136 -8.41 -2.43 5.77
N THR A 137 -7.60 -1.39 5.62
CA THR A 137 -6.59 -0.96 6.58
C THR A 137 -6.84 0.50 6.91
N ASN A 138 -6.83 0.84 8.20
CA ASN A 138 -7.02 2.21 8.69
C ASN A 138 -5.81 3.10 8.38
N SER A 139 -6.01 4.41 8.49
CA SER A 139 -4.98 5.40 8.15
C SER A 139 -3.77 5.28 9.08
N THR A 140 -2.58 5.52 8.55
CA THR A 140 -1.32 5.50 9.30
C THR A 140 -0.57 6.82 9.15
N THR A 141 0.07 7.26 10.23
CA THR A 141 1.04 8.36 10.20
C THR A 141 2.34 7.90 10.86
N ASN A 142 3.38 7.76 10.05
CA ASN A 142 4.68 7.29 10.49
C ASN A 142 5.66 8.46 10.47
N VAL A 143 6.43 8.61 11.55
CA VAL A 143 7.51 9.59 11.63
C VAL A 143 8.82 8.86 11.84
N ASP A 144 9.80 9.16 11.01
CA ASP A 144 11.14 8.60 11.06
C ASP A 144 12.16 9.73 11.17
N ALA A 145 13.32 9.45 11.74
CA ALA A 145 14.43 10.38 11.78
C ALA A 145 15.76 9.67 11.54
N GLN A 146 16.70 10.37 10.92
CA GLN A 146 18.06 9.90 10.71
C GLN A 146 19.04 11.00 11.03
N ILE A 147 20.08 10.67 11.78
CA ILE A 147 21.20 11.56 12.10
C ILE A 147 22.47 10.88 11.64
N SER A 148 23.39 11.63 11.04
CA SER A 148 24.72 11.12 10.77
C SER A 148 25.80 12.20 10.91
N TYR A 149 26.99 11.75 11.28
CA TYR A 149 28.14 12.60 11.54
C TYR A 149 29.40 11.98 10.96
N ASN A 150 30.10 12.72 10.11
CA ASN A 150 31.42 12.36 9.59
C ASN A 150 32.46 12.76 10.63
N VAL A 151 32.93 11.78 11.40
CA VAL A 151 33.98 11.95 12.42
C VAL A 151 35.30 12.31 11.74
N THR A 152 35.59 11.64 10.63
CA THR A 152 36.69 11.92 9.71
C THR A 152 36.19 11.77 8.28
N ASP A 153 37.03 12.06 7.28
CA ASP A 153 36.68 11.82 5.87
C ASP A 153 36.49 10.32 5.55
N ALA A 154 37.03 9.44 6.38
CA ALA A 154 36.92 7.99 6.26
C ALA A 154 35.84 7.39 7.19
N LEU A 155 35.56 8.00 8.35
CA LEU A 155 34.67 7.43 9.38
C LEU A 155 33.37 8.23 9.51
N LYS A 156 32.24 7.56 9.29
CA LYS A 156 30.88 8.09 9.49
C LYS A 156 30.13 7.29 10.55
N LEU A 157 29.46 7.98 11.46
CA LEU A 157 28.51 7.42 12.42
C LEU A 157 27.09 7.79 12.02
N SER A 158 26.13 6.91 12.27
CA SER A 158 24.71 7.13 12.00
C SER A 158 23.81 6.58 13.10
N LEU A 159 22.68 7.25 13.29
CA LEU A 159 21.56 6.79 14.11
C LEU A 159 20.28 6.92 13.28
N GLU A 160 19.56 5.81 13.15
CA GLU A 160 18.26 5.73 12.50
C GLU A 160 17.19 5.45 13.55
N MET A 161 16.09 6.18 13.45
CA MET A 161 14.95 6.15 14.36
C MET A 161 13.71 5.92 13.53
N ILE A 162 13.14 4.72 13.60
CA ILE A 162 12.03 4.30 12.77
C ILE A 162 10.76 4.23 13.62
N ASN A 163 9.65 4.70 13.04
CA ASN A 163 8.32 4.68 13.62
C ASN A 163 8.24 5.41 14.98
N LEU A 164 8.79 6.61 15.09
CA LEU A 164 8.79 7.43 16.32
C LEU A 164 7.38 7.69 16.87
N THR A 165 6.36 7.69 16.03
CA THR A 165 4.94 7.79 16.44
C THR A 165 4.42 6.54 17.14
N ASP A 166 5.14 5.42 17.07
CA ASP A 166 4.69 4.10 17.55
C ASP A 166 3.37 3.67 16.88
N GLN A 167 3.25 3.93 15.58
CA GLN A 167 2.02 3.73 14.81
C GLN A 167 1.68 2.24 14.68
N PHE A 168 0.44 1.89 15.00
CA PHE A 168 -0.13 0.56 14.79
C PHE A 168 -0.64 0.42 13.35
N ASN A 169 -0.59 -0.81 12.82
CA ASN A 169 -1.33 -1.19 11.62
C ASN A 169 -2.63 -1.88 12.05
N ASP A 170 -3.75 -1.22 11.77
CA ASP A 170 -5.10 -1.66 12.13
C ASP A 170 -5.88 -2.02 10.87
N GLN A 171 -6.22 -3.30 10.73
CA GLN A 171 -7.04 -3.82 9.65
C GLN A 171 -8.45 -4.06 10.13
N TYR A 172 -9.42 -3.71 9.28
CA TYR A 172 -10.83 -3.81 9.59
C TYR A 172 -11.61 -4.60 8.53
N VAL A 173 -12.80 -5.02 8.92
CA VAL A 173 -13.83 -5.55 8.03
C VAL A 173 -15.12 -4.77 8.20
N ASP A 174 -15.95 -4.80 7.16
CA ASP A 174 -17.26 -4.18 7.10
C ASP A 174 -17.31 -2.66 7.26
N ALA A 175 -18.49 -2.11 6.98
CA ALA A 175 -18.80 -0.70 7.17
C ALA A 175 -18.80 -0.24 8.63
N THR A 176 -18.92 -1.18 9.58
CA THR A 176 -18.83 -0.89 11.01
C THR A 176 -17.39 -0.68 11.49
N ASN A 177 -16.38 -0.85 10.62
CA ASN A 177 -14.96 -0.77 10.97
C ASN A 177 -14.59 -1.74 12.09
N ARG A 178 -15.08 -2.99 12.00
CA ARG A 178 -14.79 -4.02 13.00
C ARG A 178 -13.34 -4.47 12.86
N LEU A 179 -12.61 -4.46 13.96
CA LEU A 179 -11.22 -4.92 14.01
C LEU A 179 -11.09 -6.35 13.49
N ASN A 180 -10.15 -6.56 12.58
CA ASN A 180 -9.77 -7.86 12.03
C ASN A 180 -8.37 -8.25 12.50
N VAL A 181 -7.38 -7.37 12.30
CA VAL A 181 -5.98 -7.62 12.69
C VAL A 181 -5.38 -6.32 13.23
N LEU A 182 -4.69 -6.41 14.36
CA LEU A 182 -3.89 -5.32 14.90
C LEU A 182 -2.43 -5.75 14.96
N THR A 183 -1.53 -5.02 14.29
CA THR A 183 -0.08 -5.29 14.32
C THR A 183 0.67 -4.09 14.87
N HIS A 184 1.63 -4.36 15.74
CA HIS A 184 2.48 -3.36 16.38
C HIS A 184 3.95 -3.75 16.21
N SER A 185 4.71 -2.93 15.50
CA SER A 185 6.15 -3.15 15.26
C SER A 185 7.05 -2.40 16.24
N GLY A 186 6.48 -1.50 17.04
CA GLY A 186 7.22 -0.66 17.98
C GLY A 186 8.04 0.46 17.32
N ARG A 187 8.70 1.24 18.17
CA ARG A 187 9.78 2.18 17.81
C ARG A 187 11.10 1.42 17.69
N GLN A 188 11.89 1.70 16.67
CA GLN A 188 13.20 1.06 16.47
C GLN A 188 14.31 2.10 16.40
N PHE A 189 15.45 1.79 17.03
CA PHE A 189 16.65 2.62 17.04
C PHE A 189 17.83 1.79 16.55
N ILE A 190 18.48 2.24 15.48
CA ILE A 190 19.58 1.51 14.83
C ILE A 190 20.79 2.43 14.79
N ALA A 191 21.89 2.02 15.43
CA ALA A 191 23.17 2.71 15.36
C ALA A 191 24.09 2.02 14.34
N GLY A 192 24.84 2.80 13.58
CA GLY A 192 25.75 2.30 12.55
C GLY A 192 27.06 3.09 12.49
N ALA A 193 28.09 2.42 12.01
CA ALA A 193 29.38 3.02 11.70
C ALA A 193 29.85 2.51 10.33
N ARG A 194 30.39 3.41 9.52
CA ARG A 194 30.95 3.11 8.20
C ARG A 194 32.35 3.69 8.09
N TYR A 195 33.29 2.86 7.64
CA TYR A 195 34.66 3.26 7.34
C TYR A 195 34.94 3.07 5.84
N ALA A 196 35.56 4.06 5.19
CA ALA A 196 36.01 4.01 3.80
C ALA A 196 37.54 4.08 3.74
N PHE A 197 38.15 3.22 2.92
CA PHE A 197 39.60 3.11 2.72
C PHE A 197 40.00 3.50 1.30
#